data_AF-A0A1Y0HVK0-F1
#
_entry.id   AF-A0A1Y0HVK0-F1
#
_cell.length_a   1.000
_cell.length_b   1.000
_cell.length_c   1.000
_cell.angle_alpha   90.00
_cell.angle_beta   90.00
_cell.angle_gamma   90.00
#
_symmetry.space_group_name_H-M   'P 1'
#
loop_
_entity.id
_entity.type
_entity.pdbx_description
1 polymer ?
#
loop_
_entity_poly.entity_id
_entity_poly.type
_entity_poly.pdbx_seq_one_letter_code
_entity_poly.pdbx_strand_id
1 'polypeptide(L)'
;MSQSPGGSPTGRAPAPARPGQGPAARRPGDAVGASDRRHSRPSSAAVYRRRRLVVLVALVLVVGLVVALLAWVWPGFARADAEPAPTVTVTADPPTPTLEPVARTGTTAFAQALPDTVLDLVLRSDSATDAWSTERALEAYELVYADGEGEDATTVTVVAGQWPTVAEAETAASDLVAAAGEPTDTGDVEVAGEVAGTYAVTPAADGQATVTWRNGTAVLQATGPADVVTDVYSAFPL
;
A
#
# COMPACT_ATOMS: atom_id res chain seq x y z
N MET A 1 -1.26 63.97 -34.23
CA MET A 1 -2.72 64.18 -34.08
C MET A 1 -3.18 63.20 -33.01
N SER A 2 -3.29 63.66 -31.76
CA SER A 2 -4.57 64.08 -31.16
C SER A 2 -5.47 62.88 -30.89
N GLN A 3 -6.09 62.62 -29.76
CA GLN A 3 -6.17 63.14 -28.38
C GLN A 3 -6.93 62.02 -27.60
N SER A 4 -6.76 61.97 -26.28
CA SER A 4 -7.66 61.30 -25.30
C SER A 4 -9.05 62.01 -25.26
N PRO A 5 -10.00 61.81 -24.30
CA PRO A 5 -10.28 60.75 -23.31
C PRO A 5 -11.81 60.43 -23.14
N GLY A 6 -12.18 59.59 -22.15
CA GLY A 6 -13.50 59.55 -21.49
C GLY A 6 -13.64 58.27 -20.64
N GLY A 7 -13.78 58.25 -19.31
CA GLY A 7 -14.51 59.12 -18.36
C GLY A 7 -15.99 58.73 -18.40
N SER A 8 -16.70 58.26 -17.37
CA SER A 8 -16.51 58.15 -15.92
C SER A 8 -17.58 57.17 -15.37
N PRO A 9 -17.46 56.70 -14.11
CA PRO A 9 -18.41 55.80 -13.46
C PRO A 9 -19.58 56.55 -12.78
N THR A 10 -20.75 55.92 -12.71
CA THR A 10 -21.90 56.26 -11.85
C THR A 10 -22.22 55.00 -11.02
N GLY A 11 -22.40 54.97 -9.70
CA GLY A 11 -22.67 55.99 -8.70
C GLY A 11 -24.08 55.81 -8.11
N ARG A 12 -24.27 54.93 -7.11
CA ARG A 12 -25.26 55.13 -6.00
C ARG A 12 -25.18 54.10 -4.86
N ALA A 13 -25.09 54.63 -3.64
CA ALA A 13 -25.27 54.02 -2.32
C ALA A 13 -26.79 53.91 -1.94
N PRO A 14 -27.23 53.74 -0.68
CA PRO A 14 -26.87 52.83 0.44
C PRO A 14 -28.10 52.13 1.12
N ALA A 15 -27.87 51.06 1.92
CA ALA A 15 -28.61 50.64 3.15
C ALA A 15 -30.15 50.33 3.07
N PRO A 16 -30.88 49.90 4.14
CA PRO A 16 -30.61 49.00 5.29
C PRO A 16 -31.75 47.96 5.56
N ALA A 17 -31.56 47.20 6.66
CA ALA A 17 -32.55 46.73 7.66
C ALA A 17 -33.62 45.67 7.32
N ARG A 18 -33.48 44.52 8.01
CA ARG A 18 -34.54 43.53 8.31
C ARG A 18 -35.60 44.12 9.26
N PRO A 19 -36.89 43.88 9.02
CA PRO A 19 -37.92 43.94 10.06
C PRO A 19 -38.23 42.53 10.60
N GLY A 20 -38.41 42.45 11.92
CA GLY A 20 -39.03 41.30 12.58
C GLY A 20 -40.56 41.37 12.55
N GLN A 21 -41.22 40.23 12.80
CA GLN A 21 -42.64 40.12 13.13
C GLN A 21 -42.88 38.91 14.04
N GLY A 22 -43.29 39.15 15.29
CA GLY A 22 -44.35 38.37 15.95
C GLY A 22 -45.70 39.08 15.73
N PRO A 23 -46.81 38.83 16.48
CA PRO A 23 -46.93 38.05 17.73
C PRO A 23 -48.27 37.23 17.93
N ALA A 24 -48.31 36.49 19.05
CA ALA A 24 -49.41 36.24 20.03
C ALA A 24 -50.82 35.73 19.65
N ALA A 25 -51.34 34.74 20.40
CA ALA A 25 -52.45 34.88 21.38
C ALA A 25 -52.85 33.55 22.08
N ARG A 26 -53.21 33.64 23.37
CA ARG A 26 -53.76 32.58 24.26
C ARG A 26 -55.30 32.55 24.22
N ARG A 27 -55.93 31.47 24.72
CA ARG A 27 -57.05 31.54 25.71
C ARG A 27 -57.30 30.20 26.47
N PRO A 28 -58.02 30.20 27.63
CA PRO A 28 -57.87 29.27 28.77
C PRO A 28 -59.19 28.62 29.30
N GLY A 29 -59.08 27.89 30.43
CA GLY A 29 -60.15 27.55 31.41
C GLY A 29 -60.64 26.09 31.34
N ASP A 30 -61.01 25.36 32.39
CA ASP A 30 -61.07 25.53 33.85
C ASP A 30 -61.29 24.14 34.47
N ALA A 31 -60.74 23.85 35.66
CA ALA A 31 -61.37 22.95 36.63
C ALA A 31 -60.83 23.24 38.04
N VAL A 32 -61.77 23.39 38.96
CA VAL A 32 -61.69 24.06 40.27
C VAL A 32 -61.74 23.07 41.42
N GLY A 33 -61.02 23.39 42.51
CA GLY A 33 -61.34 23.03 43.91
C GLY A 33 -60.97 21.59 44.34
N ALA A 34 -60.66 21.28 45.60
CA ALA A 34 -60.57 22.07 46.82
C ALA A 34 -59.73 21.25 47.85
N SER A 35 -59.01 21.97 48.72
CA SER A 35 -58.66 21.64 50.11
C SER A 35 -58.58 20.17 50.56
N ASP A 36 -57.39 19.73 50.99
CA ASP A 36 -57.26 19.14 52.32
C ASP A 36 -55.81 19.20 52.85
N ARG A 37 -55.60 19.91 53.96
CA ARG A 37 -54.37 19.80 54.75
C ARG A 37 -54.45 18.49 55.52
N ARG A 38 -53.73 17.47 55.07
CA ARG A 38 -53.38 16.34 55.94
C ARG A 38 -51.87 16.30 56.13
N HIS A 39 -51.48 16.49 57.38
CA HIS A 39 -50.16 16.13 57.87
C HIS A 39 -49.90 14.65 57.59
N SER A 40 -49.15 14.34 56.54
CA SER A 40 -48.53 13.03 56.38
C SER A 40 -47.05 13.17 56.74
N ARG A 41 -46.71 12.60 57.89
CA ARG A 41 -45.35 12.51 58.47
C ARG A 41 -44.29 12.25 57.39
N PRO A 42 -43.12 12.89 57.43
CA PRO A 42 -42.06 12.56 56.49
C PRO A 42 -41.68 11.08 56.68
N SER A 43 -41.90 10.26 55.67
CA SER A 43 -41.37 8.91 55.63
C SER A 43 -39.85 9.01 55.68
N SER A 44 -39.25 8.40 56.69
CA SER A 44 -37.86 8.62 57.07
C SER A 44 -36.89 8.38 55.90
N ALA A 45 -36.12 9.40 55.52
CA ALA A 45 -35.06 9.33 54.50
C ALA A 45 -33.97 8.28 54.80
N ALA A 46 -33.93 7.75 56.03
CA ALA A 46 -33.06 6.65 56.43
C ALA A 46 -33.46 5.30 55.81
N VAL A 47 -34.75 5.02 55.64
CA VAL A 47 -35.24 3.75 55.07
C VAL A 47 -34.98 3.70 53.56
N TYR A 48 -35.11 4.83 52.86
CA TYR A 48 -34.85 4.89 51.42
C TYR A 48 -33.35 4.71 51.09
N ARG A 49 -32.45 5.26 51.91
CA ARG A 49 -31.01 5.04 51.79
C ARG A 49 -30.61 3.59 52.07
N ARG A 50 -31.19 2.96 53.09
CA ARG A 50 -30.97 1.53 53.39
C ARG A 50 -31.51 0.64 52.28
N ARG A 51 -32.72 0.92 51.75
CA ARG A 51 -33.29 0.20 50.60
C ARG A 51 -32.45 0.38 49.33
N ARG A 52 -31.98 1.60 49.05
CA ARG A 52 -31.10 1.87 47.91
C ARG A 52 -29.76 1.13 48.03
N LEU A 53 -29.20 1.06 49.24
CA LEU A 53 -27.95 0.33 49.50
C LEU A 53 -28.15 -1.19 49.36
N VAL A 54 -29.26 -1.73 49.87
CA VAL A 54 -29.63 -3.15 49.67
C VAL A 54 -29.84 -3.47 48.19
N VAL A 55 -30.51 -2.60 47.43
CA VAL A 55 -30.69 -2.78 45.97
C VAL A 55 -29.36 -2.72 45.24
N LEU A 56 -28.43 -1.86 45.66
CA LEU A 56 -27.10 -1.75 45.05
C LEU A 56 -26.26 -2.99 45.34
N VAL A 57 -26.29 -3.50 46.58
CA VAL A 57 -25.62 -4.75 46.96
C VAL A 57 -26.23 -5.94 46.20
N ALA A 58 -27.56 -6.02 46.10
CA ALA A 58 -28.23 -7.05 45.34
C ALA A 58 -27.87 -6.99 43.84
N LEU A 59 -27.78 -5.79 43.26
CA LEU A 59 -27.35 -5.61 41.87
C LEU A 59 -25.92 -6.09 41.65
N VAL A 60 -24.99 -5.74 42.55
CA VAL A 60 -23.59 -6.21 42.48
C VAL A 60 -23.51 -7.73 42.59
N LEU A 61 -24.31 -8.35 43.46
CA LEU A 61 -24.38 -9.81 43.57
C LEU A 61 -24.94 -10.45 42.29
N VAL A 62 -25.99 -9.88 41.72
CA VAL A 62 -26.56 -10.37 40.44
C VAL A 62 -25.54 -10.25 39.32
N VAL A 63 -24.84 -9.11 39.20
CA VAL A 63 -23.79 -8.90 38.21
C VAL A 63 -22.65 -9.89 38.40
N GLY A 64 -22.20 -10.10 39.64
CA GLY A 64 -21.16 -11.09 39.95
C GLY A 64 -21.56 -12.52 39.56
N LEU A 65 -22.83 -12.88 39.78
CA LEU A 65 -23.36 -14.20 39.44
C LEU A 65 -23.50 -14.40 37.93
N VAL A 66 -23.88 -13.35 37.19
CA VAL A 66 -23.87 -13.34 35.72
C VAL A 66 -22.45 -13.49 35.17
N VAL A 67 -21.48 -12.77 35.73
CA VAL A 67 -20.06 -12.90 35.33
C VAL A 67 -19.54 -14.31 35.61
N ALA A 68 -19.88 -14.90 36.75
CA ALA A 68 -19.50 -16.28 37.07
C ALA A 68 -20.14 -17.31 36.13
N LEU A 69 -21.41 -17.12 35.75
CA LEU A 69 -22.09 -17.95 34.75
C LEU A 69 -21.45 -17.82 33.36
N LEU A 70 -21.10 -16.60 32.95
CA LEU A 70 -20.41 -16.36 31.67
C LEU A 70 -19.01 -16.98 31.67
N ALA A 71 -18.28 -16.89 32.78
CA ALA A 71 -16.98 -17.55 32.93
C ALA A 71 -17.10 -19.08 32.93
N TRP A 72 -18.23 -19.64 33.40
CA TRP A 72 -18.49 -21.09 33.37
C TRP A 72 -18.89 -21.58 31.96
N VAL A 73 -19.80 -20.86 31.29
CA VAL A 73 -20.33 -21.24 29.97
C VAL A 73 -19.31 -20.95 28.86
N TRP A 74 -18.51 -19.89 29.00
CA TRP A 74 -17.48 -19.49 28.04
C TRP A 74 -16.17 -19.13 28.78
N PRO A 75 -15.35 -20.12 29.15
CA PRO A 75 -14.16 -19.89 29.98
C PRO A 75 -13.08 -19.06 29.28
N GLY A 76 -13.21 -18.80 27.98
CA GLY A 76 -12.40 -17.85 27.22
C GLY A 76 -12.57 -16.38 27.63
N PHE A 77 -13.73 -15.95 28.14
CA PHE A 77 -13.95 -14.55 28.57
C PHE A 77 -13.10 -14.16 29.81
N ALA A 78 -12.76 -15.14 30.64
CA ALA A 78 -11.98 -14.93 31.86
C ALA A 78 -10.47 -15.14 31.65
N ARG A 79 -10.05 -15.61 30.47
CA ARG A 79 -8.63 -15.76 30.13
C ARG A 79 -8.19 -14.52 29.38
N ALA A 80 -7.20 -13.82 29.92
CA ALA A 80 -6.40 -12.95 29.07
C ALA A 80 -5.73 -13.85 28.03
N ASP A 81 -5.95 -13.58 26.74
CA ASP A 81 -5.20 -14.24 25.69
C ASP A 81 -3.71 -14.04 25.96
N ALA A 82 -2.95 -15.12 25.98
CA ALA A 82 -1.51 -15.03 26.14
C ALA A 82 -0.96 -14.21 24.98
N GLU A 83 -0.21 -13.15 25.30
CA GLU A 83 0.47 -12.34 24.30
C GLU A 83 1.33 -13.26 23.41
N PRO A 84 1.20 -13.20 22.07
CA PRO A 84 1.90 -14.13 21.20
C PRO A 84 3.40 -14.04 21.47
N ALA A 85 4.01 -15.20 21.78
CA ALA A 85 5.44 -15.27 22.02
C ALA A 85 6.19 -14.75 20.77
N PRO A 86 7.29 -14.00 20.94
CA PRO A 86 8.06 -13.50 19.81
C PRO A 86 8.58 -14.68 18.98
N THR A 87 8.15 -14.76 17.73
CA THR A 87 8.71 -15.68 16.74
C THR A 87 10.08 -15.18 16.32
N VAL A 88 11.12 -15.96 16.62
CA VAL A 88 12.46 -15.76 16.09
C VAL A 88 12.48 -16.32 14.67
N THR A 89 12.48 -15.44 13.67
CA THR A 89 12.74 -15.82 12.28
C THR A 89 14.24 -15.90 12.06
N VAL A 90 14.75 -17.10 11.75
CA VAL A 90 16.12 -17.28 11.27
C VAL A 90 16.10 -17.03 9.76
N THR A 91 16.70 -15.93 9.33
CA THR A 91 16.94 -15.68 7.90
C THR A 91 18.08 -16.58 7.45
N ALA A 92 17.83 -17.44 6.46
CA ALA A 92 18.90 -18.20 5.82
C ALA A 92 19.77 -17.27 4.97
N ASP A 93 21.05 -17.60 4.81
CA ASP A 93 21.91 -16.89 3.86
C ASP A 93 21.34 -17.02 2.43
N PRO A 94 21.49 -15.98 1.57
CA PRO A 94 21.05 -16.05 0.19
C PRO A 94 21.76 -17.21 -0.53
N PRO A 95 21.05 -17.93 -1.42
CA PRO A 95 21.61 -19.09 -2.08
C PRO A 95 22.78 -18.66 -2.98
N THR A 96 23.84 -19.47 -3.00
CA THR A 96 25.08 -19.19 -3.74
C THR A 96 25.15 -20.14 -4.94
N PRO A 97 25.58 -19.68 -6.14
CA PRO A 97 25.68 -20.54 -7.30
C PRO A 97 26.73 -21.63 -7.12
N THR A 98 26.46 -22.81 -7.68
CA THR A 98 27.35 -23.98 -7.59
C THR A 98 28.08 -24.28 -8.90
N LEU A 99 27.70 -23.61 -9.99
CA LEU A 99 28.29 -23.72 -11.32
C LEU A 99 29.16 -22.49 -11.65
N GLU A 100 30.06 -22.64 -12.62
CA GLU A 100 30.80 -21.50 -13.16
C GLU A 100 30.01 -20.85 -14.31
N PRO A 101 29.93 -19.51 -14.37
CA PRO A 101 29.25 -18.81 -15.46
C PRO A 101 30.03 -18.93 -16.77
N VAL A 102 29.32 -18.83 -17.89
CA VAL A 102 29.97 -18.72 -19.20
C VAL A 102 30.68 -17.37 -19.34
N ALA A 103 31.73 -17.34 -20.16
CA ALA A 103 32.44 -16.10 -20.44
C ALA A 103 31.52 -15.09 -21.18
N ARG A 104 31.58 -13.82 -20.76
CA ARG A 104 30.88 -12.73 -21.43
C ARG A 104 31.35 -12.56 -22.87
N THR A 105 30.41 -12.25 -23.75
CA THR A 105 30.71 -12.00 -25.18
C THR A 105 30.76 -10.50 -25.49
N GLY A 106 29.96 -9.70 -24.78
CA GLY A 106 29.95 -8.24 -24.92
C GLY A 106 31.21 -7.58 -24.36
N THR A 107 31.69 -6.53 -25.03
CA THR A 107 32.93 -5.81 -24.67
C THR A 107 32.71 -4.36 -24.29
N THR A 108 31.47 -3.88 -24.39
CA THR A 108 31.10 -2.52 -23.98
C THR A 108 31.04 -2.41 -22.46
N ALA A 109 31.12 -1.18 -21.96
CA ALA A 109 31.00 -0.93 -20.52
C ALA A 109 29.64 -1.39 -19.97
N PHE A 110 28.56 -1.24 -20.75
CA PHE A 110 27.24 -1.70 -20.39
C PHE A 110 27.18 -3.24 -20.30
N ALA A 111 27.67 -3.95 -21.33
CA ALA A 111 27.67 -5.40 -21.33
C ALA A 111 28.48 -5.98 -20.15
N GLN A 112 29.65 -5.39 -19.87
CA GLN A 112 30.53 -5.80 -18.78
C GLN A 112 30.01 -5.43 -17.38
N ALA A 113 28.98 -4.58 -17.30
CA ALA A 113 28.35 -4.23 -16.03
C ALA A 113 27.23 -5.21 -15.62
N LEU A 114 26.66 -5.98 -16.56
CA LEU A 114 25.64 -6.98 -16.17
C LEU A 114 26.32 -8.11 -15.37
N PRO A 115 25.61 -8.74 -14.42
CA PRO A 115 26.19 -9.73 -13.53
C PRO A 115 26.46 -11.07 -14.25
N ASP A 116 27.45 -11.81 -13.78
CA ASP A 116 27.66 -13.20 -14.21
C ASP A 116 26.78 -14.19 -13.41
N THR A 117 26.30 -13.75 -12.24
CA THR A 117 25.49 -14.54 -11.31
C THR A 117 24.47 -13.66 -10.62
N VAL A 118 23.24 -14.16 -10.45
CA VAL A 118 22.19 -13.51 -9.66
C VAL A 118 21.58 -14.56 -8.74
N LEU A 119 21.72 -14.37 -7.42
CA LEU A 119 21.38 -15.40 -6.42
C LEU A 119 22.14 -16.70 -6.70
N ASP A 120 21.44 -17.82 -6.87
CA ASP A 120 21.98 -19.12 -7.28
C ASP A 120 21.99 -19.34 -8.80
N LEU A 121 21.43 -18.42 -9.58
CA LEU A 121 21.43 -18.51 -11.02
C LEU A 121 22.77 -18.05 -11.60
N VAL A 122 23.33 -18.86 -12.50
CA VAL A 122 24.56 -18.53 -13.24
C VAL A 122 24.26 -18.19 -14.68
N LEU A 123 25.04 -17.29 -15.27
CA LEU A 123 24.96 -16.99 -16.69
C LEU A 123 25.33 -18.23 -17.52
N ARG A 124 24.40 -18.68 -18.36
CA ARG A 124 24.55 -19.84 -19.27
C ARG A 124 24.67 -19.45 -20.73
N SER A 125 24.11 -18.30 -21.11
CA SER A 125 24.20 -17.74 -22.45
C SER A 125 24.23 -16.22 -22.40
N ASP A 126 25.01 -15.62 -23.31
CA ASP A 126 25.15 -14.17 -23.49
C ASP A 126 25.34 -13.89 -24.98
N SER A 127 24.34 -13.28 -25.62
CA SER A 127 24.43 -12.86 -27.01
C SER A 127 23.87 -11.47 -27.22
N ALA A 128 24.57 -10.67 -28.04
CA ALA A 128 23.99 -9.46 -28.62
C ALA A 128 22.71 -9.80 -29.38
N THR A 129 21.70 -8.95 -29.25
CA THR A 129 20.39 -9.14 -29.89
C THR A 129 19.96 -7.86 -30.60
N ASP A 130 19.16 -8.02 -31.66
CA ASP A 130 18.53 -6.91 -32.38
C ASP A 130 17.22 -6.45 -31.69
N ALA A 131 16.87 -7.05 -30.55
CA ALA A 131 15.79 -6.58 -29.70
C ALA A 131 15.98 -5.09 -29.38
N TRP A 132 14.88 -4.36 -29.42
CA TRP A 132 14.82 -2.94 -29.07
C TRP A 132 15.59 -1.98 -30.01
N SER A 133 16.06 -2.48 -31.15
CA SER A 133 16.72 -1.66 -32.18
C SER A 133 15.77 -0.63 -32.82
N THR A 134 14.48 -0.96 -32.96
CA THR A 134 13.46 -0.04 -33.49
C THR A 134 13.14 1.08 -32.50
N GLU A 135 13.27 0.76 -31.22
CA GLU A 135 13.15 1.60 -30.04
C GLU A 135 14.43 2.40 -29.76
N ARG A 136 15.43 2.29 -30.65
CA ARG A 136 16.71 3.02 -30.62
C ARG A 136 17.59 2.69 -29.42
N ALA A 137 17.54 1.46 -28.91
CA ALA A 137 18.60 0.97 -28.04
C ALA A 137 19.95 1.07 -28.78
N LEU A 138 20.97 1.60 -28.10
CA LEU A 138 22.35 1.68 -28.59
C LEU A 138 22.97 0.28 -28.73
N GLU A 139 22.63 -0.58 -27.78
CA GLU A 139 23.01 -1.98 -27.72
C GLU A 139 21.99 -2.74 -26.85
N ALA A 140 21.82 -4.03 -27.14
CA ALA A 140 21.00 -4.93 -26.35
C ALA A 140 21.62 -6.34 -26.32
N TYR A 141 21.44 -7.03 -25.20
CA TYR A 141 21.93 -8.38 -24.97
C TYR A 141 20.80 -9.24 -24.42
N GLU A 142 20.73 -10.47 -24.90
CA GLU A 142 19.91 -11.53 -24.32
C GLU A 142 20.80 -12.43 -23.47
N LEU A 143 20.43 -12.55 -22.20
CA LEU A 143 21.14 -13.32 -21.18
C LEU A 143 20.22 -14.42 -20.67
N VAL A 144 20.76 -15.62 -20.52
CA VAL A 144 20.03 -16.74 -19.91
C VAL A 144 20.74 -17.12 -18.63
N TYR A 145 20.05 -16.99 -17.50
CA TYR A 145 20.52 -17.44 -16.20
C TYR A 145 19.81 -18.72 -15.80
N ALA A 146 20.53 -19.67 -15.20
CA ALA A 146 19.93 -20.91 -14.70
C ALA A 146 20.61 -21.43 -13.43
N ASP A 147 19.86 -22.16 -12.60
CA ASP A 147 20.35 -22.82 -11.36
C ASP A 147 21.09 -24.14 -11.61
N GLY A 148 21.03 -24.66 -12.84
CA GLY A 148 21.50 -26.00 -13.18
C GLY A 148 21.80 -26.18 -14.67
N GLU A 149 22.12 -27.41 -15.06
CA GLU A 149 22.27 -27.81 -16.47
C GLU A 149 21.06 -28.65 -16.92
N GLY A 150 20.72 -28.57 -18.20
CA GLY A 150 19.65 -29.38 -18.80
C GLY A 150 18.26 -28.73 -18.72
N GLU A 151 17.26 -29.48 -19.15
CA GLU A 151 15.89 -28.97 -19.34
C GLU A 151 15.11 -28.80 -18.02
N ASP A 152 15.56 -29.46 -16.96
CA ASP A 152 14.93 -29.38 -15.63
C ASP A 152 15.41 -28.17 -14.80
N ALA A 153 16.38 -27.40 -15.32
CA ALA A 153 16.93 -26.24 -14.62
C ALA A 153 15.94 -25.06 -14.63
N THR A 154 15.80 -24.40 -13.47
CA THR A 154 15.07 -23.15 -13.37
C THR A 154 15.80 -22.09 -14.18
N THR A 155 15.11 -21.49 -15.16
CA THR A 155 15.73 -20.57 -16.11
C THR A 155 15.02 -19.22 -16.08
N VAL A 156 15.81 -18.14 -16.14
CA VAL A 156 15.34 -16.77 -16.34
C VAL A 156 16.05 -16.17 -17.54
N THR A 157 15.28 -15.68 -18.50
CA THR A 157 15.80 -14.92 -19.64
C THR A 157 15.72 -13.44 -19.33
N VAL A 158 16.83 -12.72 -19.48
CA VAL A 158 16.92 -11.27 -19.31
C VAL A 158 17.33 -10.66 -20.64
N VAL A 159 16.51 -9.76 -21.17
CA VAL A 159 16.95 -8.84 -22.22
C VAL A 159 17.35 -7.54 -21.55
N ALA A 160 18.58 -7.07 -21.80
CA ALA A 160 19.13 -5.86 -21.22
C ALA A 160 19.58 -4.91 -22.34
N GLY A 161 19.11 -3.66 -22.30
CA GLY A 161 19.40 -2.66 -23.32
C GLY A 161 19.80 -1.33 -22.71
N GLN A 162 20.54 -0.54 -23.48
CA GLN A 162 20.94 0.81 -23.11
C GLN A 162 20.47 1.83 -24.14
N TRP A 163 19.95 2.96 -23.67
CA TRP A 163 19.50 4.07 -24.51
C TRP A 163 20.44 5.28 -24.44
N PRO A 164 20.39 6.17 -25.45
CA PRO A 164 21.23 7.38 -25.45
C PRO A 164 20.89 8.34 -24.31
N THR A 165 19.62 8.40 -23.91
CA THR A 165 19.14 9.29 -22.85
C THR A 165 18.15 8.60 -21.91
N VAL A 166 18.01 9.17 -20.71
CA VAL A 166 17.08 8.71 -19.67
C VAL A 166 15.62 8.78 -20.16
N ALA A 167 15.26 9.85 -20.89
CA ALA A 167 13.91 10.03 -21.41
C ALA A 167 13.54 8.99 -22.48
N GLU A 168 14.51 8.60 -23.32
CA GLU A 168 14.31 7.51 -24.29
C GLU A 168 14.18 6.15 -23.59
N ALA A 169 15.01 5.88 -22.57
CA ALA A 169 14.89 4.67 -21.75
C ALA A 169 13.52 4.60 -21.03
N GLU A 170 13.02 5.72 -20.50
CA GLU A 170 11.72 5.80 -19.84
C GLU A 170 10.56 5.51 -20.80
N THR A 171 10.64 6.04 -22.03
CA THR A 171 9.66 5.77 -23.08
C THR A 171 9.67 4.28 -23.44
N ALA A 172 10.86 3.73 -23.69
CA ALA A 172 11.01 2.31 -24.03
C ALA A 172 10.51 1.39 -22.90
N ALA A 173 10.85 1.67 -21.65
CA ALA A 173 10.36 0.90 -20.51
C ALA A 173 8.83 0.94 -20.41
N SER A 174 8.22 2.10 -20.62
CA SER A 174 6.76 2.26 -20.60
C SER A 174 6.08 1.46 -21.71
N ASP A 175 6.64 1.50 -22.93
CA ASP A 175 6.13 0.74 -24.07
C ASP A 175 6.27 -0.78 -23.84
N LEU A 176 7.38 -1.22 -23.24
CA LEU A 176 7.61 -2.62 -22.90
C LEU A 176 6.66 -3.13 -21.83
N VAL A 177 6.38 -2.33 -20.79
CA VAL A 177 5.37 -2.67 -19.77
C VAL A 177 3.98 -2.78 -20.42
N ALA A 178 3.61 -1.81 -21.26
CA ALA A 178 2.34 -1.85 -21.97
C ALA A 178 2.22 -3.07 -22.90
N ALA A 179 3.31 -3.48 -23.55
CA ALA A 179 3.36 -4.67 -24.40
C ALA A 179 3.27 -5.98 -23.60
N ALA A 180 3.83 -6.03 -22.39
CA ALA A 180 3.74 -7.19 -21.50
C ALA A 180 2.33 -7.39 -20.94
N GLY A 181 1.56 -6.31 -20.76
CA GLY A 181 0.20 -6.33 -20.23
C GLY A 181 0.05 -5.53 -18.94
N GLU A 182 -1.07 -5.72 -18.24
CA GLU A 182 -1.37 -4.95 -17.03
C GLU A 182 -0.48 -5.41 -15.85
N PRO A 183 0.33 -4.51 -15.26
CA PRO A 183 1.19 -4.87 -14.14
C PRO A 183 0.38 -5.08 -12.87
N THR A 184 0.80 -6.06 -12.06
CA THR A 184 0.23 -6.32 -10.73
C THR A 184 0.98 -5.64 -9.61
N ASP A 185 2.24 -5.26 -9.86
CA ASP A 185 3.07 -4.51 -8.93
C ASP A 185 3.94 -3.51 -9.68
N THR A 186 4.15 -2.33 -9.11
CA THR A 186 5.00 -1.28 -9.66
C THR A 186 5.62 -0.47 -8.53
N GLY A 187 6.77 0.15 -8.81
CA GLY A 187 7.42 1.01 -7.84
C GLY A 187 8.68 1.67 -8.38
N ASP A 188 9.34 2.38 -7.47
CA ASP A 188 10.60 3.07 -7.74
C ASP A 188 11.78 2.11 -7.57
N VAL A 189 12.79 2.27 -8.42
CA VAL A 189 14.11 1.66 -8.26
C VAL A 189 15.01 2.70 -7.62
N GLU A 190 15.54 2.41 -6.43
CA GLU A 190 16.40 3.32 -5.69
C GLU A 190 17.86 2.86 -5.71
N VAL A 191 18.78 3.80 -5.96
CA VAL A 191 20.23 3.61 -5.80
C VAL A 191 20.71 4.59 -4.75
N ALA A 192 21.36 4.09 -3.70
CA ALA A 192 21.83 4.91 -2.58
C ALA A 192 20.75 5.79 -1.90
N GLY A 193 19.48 5.43 -2.02
CA GLY A 193 18.34 6.19 -1.48
C GLY A 193 17.80 7.28 -2.42
N GLU A 194 18.27 7.33 -3.66
CA GLU A 194 17.72 8.18 -4.71
C GLU A 194 17.00 7.35 -5.77
N VAL A 195 15.83 7.82 -6.23
CA VAL A 195 15.09 7.17 -7.32
C VAL A 195 15.90 7.24 -8.62
N ALA A 196 16.40 6.10 -9.07
CA ALA A 196 17.19 5.91 -10.29
C ALA A 196 16.33 5.40 -11.47
N GLY A 197 15.15 4.84 -11.18
CA GLY A 197 14.17 4.46 -12.19
C GLY A 197 12.93 3.83 -11.59
N THR A 198 12.29 2.93 -12.34
CA THR A 198 11.02 2.29 -11.96
C THR A 198 11.03 0.82 -12.35
N TYR A 199 10.19 0.03 -11.70
CA TYR A 199 9.93 -1.35 -12.06
C TYR A 199 8.43 -1.63 -12.22
N ALA A 200 8.11 -2.68 -12.97
CA ALA A 200 6.77 -3.21 -13.11
C ALA A 200 6.82 -4.74 -13.26
N VAL A 201 5.96 -5.43 -12.50
CA VAL A 201 5.79 -6.88 -12.56
C VAL A 201 4.48 -7.17 -13.27
N THR A 202 4.56 -7.86 -14.41
CA THR A 202 3.40 -8.23 -15.22
C THR A 202 3.26 -9.75 -15.27
N PRO A 203 2.14 -10.33 -14.79
CA PRO A 203 1.90 -11.76 -14.87
C PRO A 203 1.82 -12.25 -16.32
N ALA A 204 2.36 -13.44 -16.56
CA ALA A 204 2.24 -14.16 -17.81
C ALA A 204 1.48 -15.48 -17.60
N ALA A 205 1.27 -16.25 -18.68
CA ALA A 205 0.64 -17.55 -18.59
C ALA A 205 1.51 -18.57 -17.81
N ASP A 206 0.89 -19.65 -17.36
CA ASP A 206 1.58 -20.84 -16.83
C ASP A 206 2.47 -20.58 -15.60
N GLY A 207 2.11 -19.61 -14.76
CA GLY A 207 2.87 -19.28 -13.54
C GLY A 207 4.15 -18.48 -13.79
N GLN A 208 4.32 -17.96 -15.00
CA GLN A 208 5.43 -17.06 -15.32
C GLN A 208 5.08 -15.60 -15.06
N ALA A 209 6.10 -14.76 -14.99
CA ALA A 209 5.94 -13.31 -15.00
C ALA A 209 7.06 -12.66 -15.81
N THR A 210 6.80 -11.42 -16.21
CA THR A 210 7.78 -10.52 -16.81
C THR A 210 7.98 -9.35 -15.86
N VAL A 211 9.24 -9.07 -15.50
CA VAL A 211 9.61 -7.88 -14.73
C VAL A 211 10.36 -6.95 -15.66
N THR A 212 9.86 -5.74 -15.84
CA THR A 212 10.55 -4.68 -16.58
C THR A 212 11.00 -3.62 -15.59
N TRP A 213 12.28 -3.27 -15.62
CA TRP A 213 12.81 -2.20 -14.79
C TRP A 213 13.81 -1.33 -15.52
N ARG A 214 13.96 -0.11 -15.03
CA ARG A 214 14.89 0.89 -15.56
C ARG A 214 15.81 1.38 -14.45
N ASN A 215 17.06 1.61 -14.80
CA ASN A 215 18.01 2.37 -13.99
C ASN A 215 18.77 3.34 -14.91
N GLY A 216 18.48 4.63 -14.79
CA GLY A 216 19.05 5.66 -15.66
C GLY A 216 18.70 5.40 -17.13
N THR A 217 19.72 5.06 -17.93
CA THR A 217 19.58 4.75 -19.36
C THR A 217 19.49 3.26 -19.68
N ALA A 218 19.63 2.39 -18.68
CA ALA A 218 19.48 0.95 -18.84
C ALA A 218 18.02 0.54 -18.64
N VAL A 219 17.49 -0.29 -19.52
CA VAL A 219 16.20 -0.97 -19.36
C VAL A 219 16.41 -2.46 -19.48
N LEU A 220 15.80 -3.22 -18.58
CA LEU A 220 15.89 -4.65 -18.53
C LEU A 220 14.48 -5.24 -18.46
N GLN A 221 14.33 -6.41 -19.09
CA GLN A 221 13.12 -7.20 -19.04
C GLN A 221 13.50 -8.65 -18.75
N ALA A 222 13.15 -9.14 -17.57
CA ALA A 222 13.35 -10.52 -17.18
C ALA A 222 12.04 -11.30 -17.33
N THR A 223 12.11 -12.53 -17.84
CA THR A 223 10.97 -13.45 -17.96
C THR A 223 11.35 -14.83 -17.44
N GLY A 224 10.47 -15.43 -16.65
CA GLY A 224 10.65 -16.75 -16.06
C GLY A 224 9.54 -17.08 -15.04
N PRO A 225 9.71 -18.10 -14.19
CA PRO A 225 8.79 -18.38 -13.09
C PRO A 225 8.58 -17.15 -12.20
N ALA A 226 7.33 -16.87 -11.81
CA ALA A 226 6.95 -15.59 -11.20
C ALA A 226 7.70 -15.29 -9.90
N ASP A 227 7.83 -16.29 -9.03
CA ASP A 227 8.59 -16.24 -7.78
C ASP A 227 10.08 -15.98 -8.02
N VAL A 228 10.66 -16.66 -9.01
CA VAL A 228 12.11 -16.55 -9.31
C VAL A 228 12.44 -15.20 -9.96
N VAL A 229 11.61 -14.72 -10.89
CA VAL A 229 11.92 -13.47 -11.62
C VAL A 229 11.83 -12.23 -10.73
N THR A 230 10.94 -12.23 -9.73
CA THR A 230 10.86 -11.15 -8.73
C THR A 230 12.08 -11.15 -7.82
N ASP A 231 12.57 -12.33 -7.42
CA ASP A 231 13.80 -12.47 -6.64
C ASP A 231 15.03 -12.03 -7.46
N VAL A 232 15.09 -12.40 -8.75
CA VAL A 232 16.13 -11.93 -9.68
C VAL A 232 16.15 -10.42 -9.77
N TYR A 233 15.02 -9.77 -10.01
CA TYR A 233 14.94 -8.30 -10.04
C TYR A 233 15.47 -7.68 -8.73
N SER A 234 15.04 -8.21 -7.58
CA SER A 234 15.42 -7.69 -6.27
C SER A 234 16.92 -7.83 -5.97
N ALA A 235 17.57 -8.84 -6.55
CA ALA A 235 18.98 -9.13 -6.37
C ALA A 235 19.87 -8.63 -7.52
N PHE A 236 19.28 -8.09 -8.59
CA PHE A 236 20.03 -7.67 -9.78
C PHE A 236 20.81 -6.38 -9.49
N PRO A 237 22.16 -6.40 -9.52
CA PRO A 237 22.95 -5.24 -9.17
C PRO A 237 22.94 -4.21 -10.32
N LEU A 238 22.15 -3.14 -10.17
CA LEU A 238 22.16 -1.97 -11.06
C LEU A 238 21.93 -0.68 -10.29
#